data_AF-A0A6P5X9Y4-F1
#
_entry.id   AF-A0A6P5X9Y4-F1
#
_cell.length_a   1.000
_cell.length_b   1.000
_cell.length_c   1.000
_cell.angle_alpha   90.00
_cell.angle_beta   90.00
_cell.angle_gamma   90.00
#
_symmetry.space_group_name_H-M   'P 1'
#
loop_
_entity.id
_entity.type
_entity.pdbx_description
1 polymer ?
#
loop_
_entity_poly.entity_id
_entity_poly.type
_entity_poly.pdbx_seq_one_letter_code
_entity_poly.pdbx_strand_id
1 'polypeptide(L)'
;MLQNVVDLNLSDFHGKVGVPRQMVITEDPLSIPDEVTKAGLKLPLVAKPLVVDGSTKSHELFLVYDQFSLSELEPPLVLQEFVNHGGVLFKIYIVGDAIKVVRRHSLPNVSKCELAKVAGIIPFPRVSSASASADDADLDPGVAELPPQPLLERLAKELRHRLGLRLFNIDMIREHGTRDVFYVIDINYFPGYGKIPDYEDIFTDFLLSCVQSQYKKRPGN
;
A
#
# COMPACT_ATOMS: atom_id res chain seq x y z
N MET A 1 1.79 10.60 1.72
CA MET A 1 1.68 10.01 3.08
C MET A 1 2.79 9.00 3.40
N LEU A 2 3.25 8.20 2.42
CA LEU A 2 4.27 7.15 2.61
C LEU A 2 5.59 7.60 3.25
N GLN A 3 5.99 8.86 3.09
CA GLN A 3 7.20 9.39 3.75
C GLN A 3 7.18 9.19 5.28
N ASN A 4 5.99 9.19 5.89
CA ASN A 4 5.84 8.98 7.34
C ASN A 4 6.21 7.56 7.80
N VAL A 5 6.32 6.60 6.87
CA VAL A 5 6.73 5.22 7.11
C VAL A 5 8.25 5.05 7.02
N VAL A 6 8.93 5.82 6.15
CA VAL A 6 10.37 5.67 5.85
C VAL A 6 11.23 5.81 7.11
N ASP A 7 10.82 6.68 8.03
CA ASP A 7 11.56 6.96 9.27
C ASP A 7 11.04 6.15 10.48
N LEU A 8 10.35 5.02 10.25
CA LEU A 8 9.90 4.12 11.31
C LEU A 8 10.89 2.96 11.45
N ASN A 9 11.51 2.85 12.62
CA ASN A 9 12.22 1.63 12.98
C ASN A 9 11.27 0.69 13.74
N LEU A 10 10.90 -0.41 13.11
CA LEU A 10 10.00 -1.43 13.66
C LEU A 10 10.66 -2.81 13.83
N SER A 11 11.99 -2.89 13.67
CA SER A 11 12.74 -4.16 13.66
C SER A 11 12.50 -5.04 14.89
N ASP A 12 12.18 -4.44 16.02
CA ASP A 12 12.03 -5.13 17.30
C ASP A 12 10.65 -5.81 17.45
N PHE A 13 9.74 -5.63 16.49
CA PHE A 13 8.35 -6.10 16.55
C PHE A 13 8.05 -7.24 15.58
N HIS A 14 8.98 -8.20 15.45
CA HIS A 14 8.84 -9.39 14.59
C HIS A 14 8.72 -9.12 13.09
N GLY A 15 9.20 -7.96 12.62
CA GLY A 15 9.27 -7.65 11.20
C GLY A 15 9.89 -6.30 10.89
N LYS A 16 10.26 -6.12 9.63
CA LYS A 16 10.73 -4.86 9.06
C LYS A 16 9.63 -4.31 8.17
N VAL A 17 9.33 -3.02 8.32
CA VAL A 17 8.39 -2.31 7.45
C VAL A 17 9.14 -1.23 6.72
N GLY A 18 9.03 -1.22 5.39
CA GLY A 18 9.58 -0.17 4.55
C GLY A 18 8.56 0.36 3.56
N VAL A 19 9.06 1.18 2.64
CA VAL A 19 8.35 1.60 1.44
C VAL A 19 9.24 1.24 0.26
N PRO A 20 8.71 0.66 -0.83
CA PRO A 20 9.53 0.40 -2.01
C PRO A 20 10.09 1.72 -2.54
N ARG A 21 11.29 1.69 -3.11
CA ARG A 21 11.92 2.92 -3.60
C ARG A 21 11.02 3.53 -4.66
N GLN A 22 10.87 4.84 -4.60
CA GLN A 22 9.95 5.56 -5.47
C GLN A 22 10.44 6.97 -5.74
N MET A 23 9.97 7.55 -6.85
CA MET A 23 10.21 8.94 -7.20
C MET A 23 8.97 9.56 -7.86
N VAL A 24 8.87 10.88 -7.80
CA VAL A 24 7.81 11.64 -8.46
C VAL A 24 8.39 12.23 -9.74
N ILE A 25 7.69 12.02 -10.85
CA ILE A 25 7.95 12.64 -12.15
C ILE A 25 6.85 13.66 -12.39
N THR A 26 7.23 14.89 -12.74
CA THR A 26 6.27 16.01 -12.81
C THR A 26 6.03 16.55 -14.21
N GLU A 27 7.03 16.58 -15.09
CA GLU A 27 6.93 17.34 -16.34
C GLU A 27 7.29 16.55 -17.59
N ASP A 28 8.56 16.21 -17.84
CA ASP A 28 9.01 15.71 -19.15
C ASP A 28 8.97 14.16 -19.24
N PRO A 29 8.12 13.56 -20.11
CA PRO A 29 8.13 12.12 -20.37
C PRO A 29 9.48 11.60 -20.89
N LEU A 30 10.19 12.41 -21.67
CA LEU A 30 11.42 12.01 -22.34
C LEU A 30 12.60 11.92 -21.36
N SER A 31 12.55 12.63 -20.22
CA SER A 31 13.59 12.57 -19.18
C SER A 31 13.43 11.36 -18.24
N ILE A 32 12.25 10.70 -18.24
CA ILE A 32 11.94 9.61 -17.31
C ILE A 32 13.01 8.50 -17.31
N PRO A 33 13.46 7.97 -18.47
CA PRO A 33 14.46 6.89 -18.47
C PRO A 33 15.78 7.30 -17.80
N ASP A 34 16.24 8.52 -18.04
CA ASP A 34 17.47 9.06 -17.48
C ASP A 34 17.33 9.34 -15.98
N GLU A 35 16.20 9.90 -15.56
CA GLU A 35 15.88 10.15 -14.15
C GLU A 35 15.79 8.84 -13.34
N VAL A 36 15.14 7.82 -13.90
CA VAL A 36 15.05 6.46 -13.31
C VAL A 36 16.44 5.85 -13.17
N THR A 37 17.28 5.97 -14.19
CA THR A 37 18.66 5.45 -14.19
C THR A 37 19.52 6.18 -13.16
N LYS A 38 19.42 7.51 -13.11
CA LYS A 38 20.15 8.36 -12.15
C LYS A 38 19.71 8.10 -10.71
N ALA A 39 18.42 7.87 -10.48
CA ALA A 39 17.88 7.46 -9.19
C ALA A 39 18.24 5.99 -8.86
N GLY A 40 18.66 5.21 -9.85
CA GLY A 40 19.02 3.80 -9.71
C GLY A 40 17.84 2.90 -9.35
N LEU A 41 16.62 3.26 -9.76
CA LEU A 41 15.43 2.42 -9.54
C LEU A 41 15.50 1.13 -10.38
N LYS A 42 14.99 0.03 -9.84
CA LYS A 42 15.01 -1.28 -10.48
C LYS A 42 13.66 -1.61 -11.12
N LEU A 43 13.71 -2.05 -12.38
CA LEU A 43 12.54 -2.57 -13.09
C LEU A 43 12.12 -3.96 -12.54
N PRO A 44 10.82 -4.30 -12.60
CA PRO A 44 9.75 -3.48 -13.17
C PRO A 44 9.27 -2.38 -12.20
N LEU A 45 8.71 -1.30 -12.75
CA LEU A 45 8.20 -0.15 -11.99
C LEU A 45 6.68 -0.05 -12.10
N VAL A 46 6.02 0.22 -10.97
CA VAL A 46 4.61 0.59 -10.91
C VAL A 46 4.51 2.10 -11.11
N ALA A 47 3.85 2.52 -12.20
CA ALA A 47 3.50 3.91 -12.44
C ALA A 47 2.09 4.21 -11.89
N LYS A 48 2.00 5.22 -11.03
CA LYS A 48 0.75 5.69 -10.40
C LYS A 48 0.50 7.15 -10.78
N PRO A 49 -0.60 7.50 -11.46
CA PRO A 49 -0.94 8.90 -11.71
C PRO A 49 -0.99 9.71 -10.40
N LEU A 50 -0.42 10.91 -10.39
CA LEU A 50 -0.40 11.78 -9.21
C LEU A 50 -1.72 12.53 -9.04
N VAL A 51 -2.38 12.86 -10.15
CA VAL A 51 -3.69 13.52 -10.14
C VAL A 51 -4.78 12.47 -10.07
N VAL A 52 -5.55 12.53 -8.98
CA VAL A 52 -6.74 11.70 -8.79
C VAL A 52 -7.96 12.62 -8.90
N ASP A 53 -8.50 12.77 -10.11
CA ASP A 53 -9.67 13.63 -10.38
C ASP A 53 -11.03 12.90 -10.16
N GLY A 54 -10.98 11.66 -9.66
CA GLY A 54 -12.16 10.81 -9.45
C GLY A 54 -12.72 10.18 -10.73
N SER A 55 -12.11 10.43 -11.89
CA SER A 55 -12.43 9.71 -13.13
C SER A 55 -11.81 8.30 -13.14
N THR A 56 -12.37 7.41 -13.96
CA THR A 56 -11.85 6.05 -14.13
C THR A 56 -10.43 6.01 -14.72
N LYS A 57 -10.01 7.04 -15.46
CA LYS A 57 -8.66 7.14 -16.04
C LYS A 57 -7.59 7.47 -14.99
N SER A 58 -7.95 8.23 -13.96
CA SER A 58 -7.03 8.64 -12.89
C SER A 58 -6.69 7.56 -11.87
N HIS A 59 -7.22 6.35 -12.07
CA HIS A 59 -6.93 5.16 -11.26
C HIS A 59 -6.20 4.06 -12.03
N GLU A 60 -5.86 4.30 -13.31
CA GLU A 60 -5.12 3.32 -14.09
C GLU A 60 -3.65 3.30 -13.64
N LEU A 61 -3.26 2.16 -13.09
CA LEU A 61 -1.88 1.86 -12.74
C LEU A 61 -1.23 1.11 -13.90
N PHE A 62 0.06 1.35 -14.11
CA PHE A 62 0.82 0.65 -15.15
C PHE A 62 2.01 -0.08 -14.53
N LEU A 63 2.35 -1.23 -15.08
CA LEU A 63 3.59 -1.94 -14.76
C LEU A 63 4.52 -1.86 -15.96
N VAL A 64 5.68 -1.25 -15.75
CA VAL A 64 6.67 -0.97 -16.79
C VAL A 64 7.85 -1.92 -16.63
N TYR A 65 8.15 -2.69 -17.68
CA TYR A 65 9.12 -3.79 -17.64
C TYR A 65 10.51 -3.43 -18.19
N ASP A 66 10.57 -2.40 -19.03
CA ASP A 66 11.81 -1.99 -19.72
C ASP A 66 11.99 -0.47 -19.70
N GLN A 67 13.22 -0.03 -20.00
CA GLN A 67 13.57 1.40 -19.96
C GLN A 67 13.00 2.21 -21.12
N PHE A 68 12.75 1.59 -22.28
CA PHE A 68 12.27 2.30 -23.47
C PHE A 68 10.83 2.77 -23.27
N SER A 69 10.02 1.87 -22.71
CA SER A 69 8.62 2.09 -22.36
C SER A 69 8.40 3.17 -21.30
N LEU A 70 9.42 3.58 -20.55
CA LEU A 70 9.29 4.68 -19.57
C LEU A 70 8.93 6.01 -20.23
N SER A 71 9.37 6.24 -21.47
CA SER A 71 9.09 7.46 -22.23
C SER A 71 7.66 7.58 -22.75
N GLU A 72 6.90 6.47 -22.70
CA GLU A 72 5.49 6.42 -23.09
C GLU A 72 4.53 6.81 -21.94
N LEU A 73 5.05 7.02 -20.73
CA LEU A 73 4.25 7.40 -19.57
C LEU A 73 3.90 8.90 -19.61
N GLU A 74 2.72 9.24 -19.07
CA GLU A 74 2.24 10.62 -19.00
C GLU A 74 2.33 11.18 -17.55
N PRO A 75 3.27 12.09 -17.26
CA PRO A 75 3.32 12.81 -15.99
C PRO A 75 2.09 13.73 -15.77
N PRO A 76 1.79 14.12 -14.52
CA PRO A 76 2.55 13.83 -13.30
C PRO A 76 2.22 12.45 -12.72
N LEU A 77 3.24 11.71 -12.31
CA LEU A 77 3.11 10.35 -11.80
C LEU A 77 4.15 10.00 -10.74
N VAL A 78 3.90 8.93 -10.02
CA VAL A 78 4.85 8.28 -9.10
C VAL A 78 5.32 6.99 -9.74
N LEU A 79 6.64 6.82 -9.85
CA LEU A 79 7.27 5.54 -10.16
C LEU A 79 7.71 4.86 -8.88
N GLN A 80 7.27 3.63 -8.65
CA GLN A 80 7.60 2.84 -7.47
C GLN A 80 8.13 1.46 -7.89
N GLU A 81 9.21 0.99 -7.27
CA GLU A 81 9.74 -0.36 -7.52
C GLU A 81 8.68 -1.43 -7.23
N PHE A 82 8.51 -2.36 -8.17
CA PHE A 82 7.65 -3.52 -7.96
C PHE A 82 8.37 -4.55 -7.10
N VAL A 83 7.74 -4.95 -5.99
CA VAL A 83 8.24 -6.00 -5.10
C VAL A 83 7.39 -7.25 -5.31
N ASN A 84 8.01 -8.37 -5.65
CA ASN A 84 7.32 -9.66 -5.69
C ASN A 84 6.75 -9.97 -4.31
N HIS A 85 5.46 -10.32 -4.23
CA HIS A 85 4.73 -10.50 -2.97
C HIS A 85 3.70 -11.63 -3.00
N GLY A 86 3.84 -12.57 -3.93
CA GLY A 86 3.00 -13.77 -4.01
C GLY A 86 1.53 -13.51 -4.38
N GLY A 87 1.21 -12.34 -4.92
CA GLY A 87 -0.16 -12.02 -5.33
C GLY A 87 -1.13 -11.75 -4.19
N VAL A 88 -0.63 -11.42 -2.98
CA VAL A 88 -1.47 -11.10 -1.81
C VAL A 88 -1.17 -9.71 -1.27
N LEU A 89 -2.22 -8.92 -1.09
CA LEU A 89 -2.20 -7.62 -0.43
C LEU A 89 -2.93 -7.70 0.92
N PHE A 90 -2.30 -7.17 1.96
CA PHE A 90 -2.90 -6.99 3.28
C PHE A 90 -3.46 -5.57 3.38
N LYS A 91 -4.78 -5.46 3.39
CA LYS A 91 -5.48 -4.19 3.61
C LYS A 91 -5.77 -4.04 5.10
N ILE A 92 -5.00 -3.19 5.75
CA ILE A 92 -5.02 -2.97 7.20
C ILE A 92 -5.85 -1.72 7.48
N TYR A 93 -7.05 -1.90 8.01
CA TYR A 93 -7.94 -0.82 8.42
C TYR A 93 -7.66 -0.42 9.86
N ILE A 94 -7.54 0.90 10.07
CA ILE A 94 -7.30 1.51 11.37
C ILE A 94 -8.51 2.39 11.69
N VAL A 95 -9.19 2.05 12.78
CA VAL A 95 -10.38 2.75 13.28
C VAL A 95 -10.17 3.08 14.75
N GLY A 96 -9.66 4.27 15.03
CA GLY A 96 -9.23 4.64 16.38
C GLY A 96 -8.03 3.79 16.83
N ASP A 97 -8.25 2.92 17.83
CA ASP A 97 -7.27 1.94 18.29
C ASP A 97 -7.51 0.54 17.69
N ALA A 98 -8.66 0.31 17.04
CA ALA A 98 -8.99 -0.97 16.44
C ALA A 98 -8.23 -1.17 15.12
N ILE A 99 -7.74 -2.39 14.91
CA ILE A 99 -7.04 -2.82 13.71
C ILE A 99 -7.77 -4.02 13.14
N LYS A 100 -8.07 -3.98 11.84
CA LYS A 100 -8.62 -5.12 11.10
C LYS A 100 -7.85 -5.32 9.81
N VAL A 101 -7.49 -6.57 9.51
CA VAL A 101 -6.72 -6.91 8.32
C VAL A 101 -7.60 -7.75 7.41
N VAL A 102 -7.65 -7.39 6.13
CA VAL A 102 -8.35 -8.16 5.09
C VAL A 102 -7.36 -8.51 4.00
N ARG A 103 -7.35 -9.78 3.57
CA ARG A 103 -6.53 -10.22 2.44
C ARG A 103 -7.22 -9.90 1.12
N ARG A 104 -6.43 -9.47 0.14
CA ARG A 104 -6.86 -9.14 -1.22
C ARG A 104 -5.94 -9.82 -2.21
N HIS A 105 -6.50 -10.27 -3.32
CA HIS A 105 -5.68 -10.62 -4.47
C HIS A 105 -4.94 -9.37 -4.97
N SER A 106 -3.71 -9.57 -5.40
CA SER A 106 -2.81 -8.55 -5.91
C SER A 106 -2.12 -9.07 -7.17
N LEU A 107 -1.17 -8.30 -7.71
CA LEU A 107 -0.42 -8.71 -8.88
C LEU A 107 0.44 -9.95 -8.59
N PRO A 108 0.46 -10.93 -9.52
CA PRO A 108 1.33 -12.09 -9.40
C PRO A 108 2.80 -11.66 -9.43
N ASN A 109 3.67 -12.57 -8.98
CA ASN A 109 5.10 -12.35 -9.08
C ASN A 109 5.53 -12.23 -10.55
N VAL A 110 6.49 -11.35 -10.81
CA VAL A 110 7.16 -11.21 -12.08
C VAL A 110 8.47 -12.01 -12.06
N SER A 111 8.64 -12.88 -13.05
CA SER A 111 9.89 -13.61 -13.26
C SER A 111 10.84 -12.87 -14.21
N LYS A 112 12.14 -13.14 -14.10
CA LYS A 112 13.15 -12.63 -15.05
C LYS A 112 12.91 -13.08 -16.49
N CYS A 113 12.26 -14.23 -16.68
CA CYS A 113 11.93 -14.77 -18.00
C CYS A 113 10.77 -13.98 -18.64
N GLU A 114 9.81 -13.51 -17.85
CA GLU A 114 8.73 -12.63 -18.32
C GLU A 114 9.27 -11.23 -18.64
N LEU A 115 10.17 -10.69 -17.83
CA LEU A 115 10.87 -9.42 -18.13
C LEU A 115 11.60 -9.44 -19.49
N ALA A 116 12.05 -10.61 -19.96
CA ALA A 116 12.69 -10.77 -21.27
C ALA A 116 11.70 -10.99 -22.43
N LYS A 117 10.44 -11.35 -22.14
CA LYS A 117 9.41 -11.68 -23.13
C LYS A 117 8.37 -10.58 -23.28
N VAL A 118 8.17 -9.78 -22.25
CA VAL A 118 7.23 -8.67 -22.19
C VAL A 118 8.02 -7.39 -22.45
N ALA A 119 7.88 -6.86 -23.66
CA ALA A 119 8.26 -5.48 -23.96
C ALA A 119 7.00 -4.60 -23.80
N GLY A 120 7.15 -3.41 -23.23
CA GLY A 120 6.06 -2.44 -23.18
C GLY A 120 5.56 -2.09 -21.78
N ILE A 121 4.61 -1.17 -21.78
CA ILE A 121 3.75 -0.85 -20.64
C ILE A 121 2.58 -1.85 -20.62
N ILE A 122 2.41 -2.58 -19.52
CA ILE A 122 1.18 -3.36 -19.29
C ILE A 122 0.26 -2.56 -18.36
N PRO A 123 -0.97 -2.19 -18.80
CA PRO A 123 -1.97 -1.66 -17.87
C PRO A 123 -2.29 -2.72 -16.84
N PHE A 124 -2.37 -2.34 -15.56
CA PHE A 124 -2.73 -3.26 -14.49
C PHE A 124 -3.97 -4.06 -14.90
N PRO A 125 -3.88 -5.40 -15.06
CA PRO A 125 -5.09 -6.17 -15.11
C PRO A 125 -5.78 -5.90 -13.77
N ARG A 126 -7.09 -5.57 -13.81
CA ARG A 126 -7.91 -5.13 -12.67
C ARG A 126 -7.94 -6.09 -11.45
N VAL A 127 -7.08 -7.09 -11.40
CA VAL A 127 -6.93 -8.09 -10.34
C VAL A 127 -6.62 -7.46 -8.98
N SER A 128 -5.84 -6.38 -8.90
CA SER A 128 -5.64 -5.65 -7.63
C SER A 128 -6.83 -4.75 -7.25
N SER A 129 -7.64 -4.34 -8.24
CA SER A 129 -8.96 -3.71 -8.00
C SER A 129 -10.07 -4.75 -7.77
N ALA A 130 -9.76 -6.04 -7.82
CA ALA A 130 -10.74 -7.08 -7.56
C ALA A 130 -11.19 -6.94 -6.10
N SER A 131 -12.45 -6.56 -5.96
CA SER A 131 -13.18 -6.52 -4.70
C SER A 131 -13.30 -7.89 -4.02
N ALA A 132 -12.79 -8.96 -4.62
CA ALA A 132 -12.75 -10.28 -4.05
C ALA A 132 -11.81 -10.29 -2.82
N SER A 133 -12.37 -10.65 -1.67
CA SER A 133 -11.54 -11.07 -0.54
C SER A 133 -10.75 -12.30 -0.96
N ALA A 134 -9.50 -12.38 -0.53
CA ALA A 134 -8.70 -13.60 -0.65
C ALA A 134 -8.71 -14.41 0.65
N ASP A 135 -9.58 -14.07 1.62
CA ASP A 135 -9.62 -14.75 2.91
C ASP A 135 -10.06 -16.23 2.80
N ASP A 136 -10.91 -16.54 1.83
CA ASP A 136 -11.43 -17.89 1.55
C ASP A 136 -10.64 -18.62 0.45
N ALA A 137 -9.59 -18.00 -0.09
CA ALA A 137 -8.79 -18.60 -1.14
C ALA A 137 -7.77 -19.60 -0.55
N ASP A 138 -7.59 -20.73 -1.23
CA ASP A 138 -6.54 -21.70 -0.92
C ASP A 138 -5.18 -21.14 -1.35
N LEU A 139 -4.59 -20.34 -0.47
CA LEU A 139 -3.31 -19.67 -0.67
C LEU A 139 -2.21 -20.40 0.11
N ASP A 140 -0.99 -20.37 -0.42
CA ASP A 140 0.18 -20.86 0.31
C ASP A 140 0.25 -20.19 1.70
N PRO A 141 0.26 -20.98 2.80
CA PRO A 141 0.36 -20.45 4.15
C PRO A 141 1.55 -19.51 4.36
N GLY A 142 2.67 -19.73 3.65
CA GLY A 142 3.85 -18.86 3.74
C GLY A 142 3.63 -17.45 3.16
N VAL A 143 2.67 -17.30 2.25
CA VAL A 143 2.31 -16.03 1.60
C VAL A 143 1.12 -15.37 2.29
N ALA A 144 0.14 -16.16 2.73
CA ALA A 144 -1.13 -15.66 3.24
C ALA A 144 -1.20 -15.43 4.75
N GLU A 145 -0.16 -15.81 5.51
CA GLU A 145 -0.05 -15.50 6.93
C GLU A 145 -0.15 -13.98 7.16
N LEU A 146 -0.96 -13.59 8.14
CA LEU A 146 -1.15 -12.18 8.47
C LEU A 146 0.14 -11.56 9.05
N PRO A 147 0.39 -10.26 8.82
CA PRO A 147 1.47 -9.56 9.51
C PRO A 147 1.29 -9.66 11.04
N PRO A 148 2.38 -9.81 11.82
CA PRO A 148 2.29 -9.96 13.27
C PRO A 148 1.50 -8.83 13.92
N GLN A 149 0.58 -9.17 14.83
CA GLN A 149 -0.24 -8.18 15.52
C GLN A 149 0.60 -7.10 16.25
N PRO A 150 1.69 -7.42 16.98
CA PRO A 150 2.52 -6.40 17.61
C PRO A 150 3.14 -5.39 16.62
N LEU A 151 3.50 -5.86 15.42
CA LEU A 151 4.01 -5.01 14.35
C LEU A 151 2.93 -4.01 13.90
N LEU A 152 1.71 -4.51 13.67
CA LEU A 152 0.58 -3.71 13.23
C LEU A 152 0.15 -2.68 14.28
N GLU A 153 0.10 -3.07 15.54
CA GLU A 153 -0.22 -2.17 16.67
C GLU A 153 0.77 -1.01 16.75
N ARG A 154 2.07 -1.30 16.66
CA ARG A 154 3.10 -0.27 16.68
C ARG A 154 3.02 0.63 15.45
N LEU A 155 2.90 0.05 14.25
CA LEU A 155 2.78 0.79 13.00
C LEU A 155 1.56 1.72 13.01
N ALA A 156 0.39 1.20 13.39
CA ALA A 156 -0.84 1.97 13.46
C ALA A 156 -0.74 3.11 14.49
N LYS A 157 -0.15 2.86 15.66
CA LYS A 157 0.07 3.89 16.68
C LYS A 157 0.97 5.02 16.17
N GLU A 158 2.11 4.68 15.57
CA GLU A 158 3.05 5.66 15.03
C GLU A 158 2.44 6.48 13.89
N LEU A 159 1.76 5.83 12.94
CA LEU A 159 1.13 6.53 11.82
C LEU A 159 -0.03 7.41 12.25
N ARG A 160 -0.84 7.00 13.25
CA ARG A 160 -1.87 7.87 13.83
C ARG A 160 -1.26 9.15 14.41
N HIS A 161 -0.15 9.02 15.13
CA HIS A 161 0.53 10.17 15.73
C HIS A 161 1.12 11.09 14.66
N ARG A 162 1.85 10.54 13.69
CA ARG A 162 2.53 11.32 12.63
C ARG A 162 1.58 11.95 11.63
N LEU A 163 0.52 11.25 11.23
CA LEU A 163 -0.45 11.74 10.24
C LEU A 163 -1.58 12.57 10.89
N GLY A 164 -1.76 12.47 12.21
CA GLY A 164 -2.92 13.07 12.90
C GLY A 164 -4.26 12.43 12.51
N LEU A 165 -4.23 11.28 11.85
CA LEU A 165 -5.41 10.56 11.37
C LEU A 165 -5.85 9.50 12.37
N ARG A 166 -7.15 9.19 12.37
CA ARG A 166 -7.73 8.10 13.19
C ARG A 166 -8.53 7.09 12.38
N LEU A 167 -8.85 7.43 11.13
CA LEU A 167 -9.61 6.63 10.19
C LEU A 167 -8.85 6.59 8.87
N PHE A 168 -8.12 5.51 8.65
CA PHE A 168 -7.38 5.27 7.41
C PHE A 168 -7.15 3.77 7.23
N ASN A 169 -6.76 3.35 6.03
CA ASN A 169 -6.16 2.04 5.82
C ASN A 169 -4.75 2.17 5.26
N ILE A 170 -4.01 1.08 5.43
CA ILE A 170 -2.69 0.85 4.89
C ILE A 170 -2.79 -0.34 3.95
N ASP A 171 -2.30 -0.18 2.73
CA ASP A 171 -2.14 -1.28 1.78
C ASP A 171 -0.69 -1.77 1.91
N MET A 172 -0.52 -2.99 2.42
CA MET A 172 0.77 -3.59 2.76
C MET A 172 0.98 -4.90 2.01
N ILE A 173 2.19 -5.12 1.52
CA ILE A 173 2.62 -6.38 0.89
C ILE A 173 3.78 -7.00 1.69
N ARG A 174 3.92 -8.33 1.62
CA ARG A 174 5.06 -9.08 2.18
C ARG A 174 6.00 -9.45 1.04
N GLU A 175 7.30 -9.23 1.19
CA GLU A 175 8.28 -9.60 0.17
C GLU A 175 8.34 -11.13 0.01
N HIS A 176 8.14 -11.60 -1.23
CA HIS A 176 8.11 -13.01 -1.56
C HIS A 176 9.44 -13.69 -1.22
N GLY A 177 9.36 -14.83 -0.54
CA GLY A 177 10.53 -15.57 -0.04
C GLY A 177 11.03 -15.08 1.32
N THR A 178 10.45 -14.01 1.87
CA THR A 178 10.70 -13.56 3.24
C THR A 178 9.49 -13.88 4.13
N ARG A 179 9.71 -13.92 5.45
CA ARG A 179 8.61 -14.03 6.43
C ARG A 179 8.31 -12.71 7.11
N ASP A 180 9.31 -11.85 7.22
CA ASP A 180 9.33 -10.72 8.14
C ASP A 180 9.58 -9.37 7.45
N VAL A 181 9.71 -9.31 6.12
CA VAL A 181 9.90 -8.06 5.37
C VAL A 181 8.59 -7.63 4.72
N PHE A 182 8.10 -6.46 5.13
CA PHE A 182 6.84 -5.88 4.69
C PHE A 182 7.06 -4.50 4.06
N TYR A 183 6.24 -4.16 3.09
CA TYR A 183 6.27 -2.87 2.42
C TYR A 183 4.88 -2.23 2.43
N VAL A 184 4.81 -0.97 2.84
CA VAL A 184 3.61 -0.14 2.69
C VAL A 184 3.64 0.49 1.30
N ILE A 185 2.64 0.20 0.49
CA ILE A 185 2.56 0.67 -0.90
C ILE A 185 1.55 1.81 -1.09
N ASP A 186 0.58 1.94 -0.18
CA ASP A 186 -0.40 3.02 -0.20
C ASP A 186 -1.04 3.25 1.19
N ILE A 187 -1.52 4.48 1.44
CA ILE A 187 -2.26 4.87 2.64
C ILE A 187 -3.41 5.78 2.21
N ASN A 188 -4.65 5.36 2.50
CA ASN A 188 -5.83 6.15 2.14
C ASN A 188 -6.53 6.68 3.38
N TYR A 189 -6.86 7.98 3.35
CA TYR A 189 -7.70 8.61 4.36
C TYR A 189 -9.16 8.22 4.16
N PHE A 190 -9.83 7.79 5.23
CA PHE A 190 -11.25 7.42 5.24
C PHE A 190 -11.65 6.53 4.04
N PRO A 191 -11.11 5.29 3.94
CA PRO A 191 -11.48 4.36 2.88
C PRO A 191 -12.93 3.88 3.01
N GLY A 192 -13.40 3.09 2.05
CA GLY A 192 -14.64 2.33 2.22
C GLY A 192 -14.47 1.19 3.24
N TYR A 193 -15.25 1.22 4.31
CA TYR A 193 -15.19 0.23 5.41
C TYR A 193 -16.20 -0.92 5.29
N GLY A 194 -17.18 -0.84 4.38
CA GLY A 194 -18.26 -1.84 4.25
C GLY A 194 -17.83 -3.25 3.83
N LYS A 195 -16.53 -3.51 3.70
CA LYS A 195 -15.97 -4.84 3.44
C LYS A 195 -15.27 -5.44 4.67
N ILE A 196 -15.34 -4.77 5.81
CA ILE A 196 -14.85 -5.28 7.09
C ILE A 196 -16.03 -5.96 7.79
N PRO A 197 -15.87 -7.20 8.27
CA PRO A 197 -16.86 -7.82 9.14
C PRO A 197 -17.12 -6.95 10.38
N ASP A 198 -18.38 -6.80 10.76
CA ASP A 198 -18.80 -6.07 11.97
C ASP A 198 -18.33 -4.59 11.98
N TYR A 199 -18.24 -3.96 10.80
CA TYR A 199 -17.75 -2.58 10.70
C TYR A 199 -18.66 -1.60 11.47
N GLU A 200 -19.96 -1.87 11.56
CA GLU A 200 -20.93 -1.06 12.29
C GLU A 200 -20.56 -0.95 13.78
N ASP A 201 -20.22 -2.08 14.41
CA ASP A 201 -19.85 -2.15 15.83
C ASP A 201 -18.53 -1.43 16.06
N ILE A 202 -17.52 -1.70 15.22
CA ILE A 202 -16.21 -1.04 15.30
C ILE A 202 -16.33 0.48 15.18
N PHE A 203 -17.16 0.97 14.26
CA PHE A 203 -17.40 2.40 14.11
C PHE A 203 -18.15 3.00 15.29
N THR A 204 -19.16 2.29 15.80
CA THR A 204 -19.94 2.73 16.95
C THR A 204 -19.04 2.86 18.18
N ASP A 205 -18.22 1.85 18.47
CA ASP A 205 -17.24 1.87 19.55
C ASP A 205 -16.23 3.01 19.39
N PHE A 206 -15.76 3.25 18.17
CA PHE A 206 -14.87 4.38 17.89
C PHE A 206 -15.54 5.72 18.20
N LEU A 207 -16.78 5.93 17.76
CA LEU A 207 -17.51 7.17 18.03
C LEU A 207 -17.75 7.36 19.54
N LEU A 208 -18.12 6.29 20.25
CA LEU A 208 -18.26 6.29 21.71
C LEU A 208 -16.93 6.66 22.40
N SER A 209 -15.82 6.08 21.97
CA SER A 209 -14.49 6.40 22.51
C SER A 209 -14.12 7.87 22.30
N CYS A 210 -14.50 8.46 21.16
CA CYS A 210 -14.29 9.88 20.88
C CYS A 210 -15.05 10.75 21.88
N VAL A 211 -16.31 10.45 22.12
CA VAL A 211 -17.15 11.18 23.09
C VAL A 211 -16.55 11.09 24.50
N GLN A 212 -16.20 9.89 24.95
CA GLN A 212 -15.59 9.68 26.27
C GLN A 212 -14.26 10.42 26.44
N SER A 213 -13.43 10.46 25.39
CA SER A 213 -12.16 11.19 25.40
C SER A 213 -12.34 12.71 25.51
N GLN A 214 -13.43 13.26 24.96
CA GLN A 214 -13.77 14.68 25.11
C GLN A 214 -14.23 15.00 26.53
N TYR A 215 -15.03 14.13 27.16
CA TYR A 215 -15.43 14.28 28.55
C TYR A 215 -14.25 14.22 29.52
N LYS A 216 -13.28 13.33 29.29
CA LYS A 216 -12.06 13.24 30.12
C LYS A 216 -11.11 14.45 29.96
N LYS A 217 -11.16 15.16 28.84
CA LYS A 217 -10.32 16.34 28.56
C LYS A 217 -10.91 17.66 29.06
N ARG A 218 -12.17 17.68 29.48
CA ARG A 218 -12.77 18.82 30.20
C ARG A 218 -12.61 18.55 31.70
N PRO A 219 -11.60 19.09 32.40
CA PRO A 219 -11.67 19.14 33.85
C PRO A 219 -12.94 19.94 34.19
N GLY A 220 -13.71 19.46 35.17
CA GLY A 220 -14.90 20.18 35.62
C GLY A 220 -14.52 21.59 36.07
N ASN A 221 -15.19 22.58 35.46
CA ASN A 221 -15.24 24.03 35.76
C ASN A 221 -13.95 24.72 36.19
#